data_AF-A0A0S7YK27-F1
#
_entry.id   AF-A0A0S7YK27-F1
#
_cell.length_a   1.000
_cell.length_b   1.000
_cell.length_c   1.000
_cell.angle_alpha   90.00
_cell.angle_beta   90.00
_cell.angle_gamma   90.00
#
_symmetry.space_group_name_H-M   'P 1'
#
loop_
_entity.id
_entity.type
_entity.pdbx_description
1 polymer ?
#
loop_
_entity_poly.entity_id
_entity_poly.type
_entity_poly.pdbx_seq_one_letter_code
_entity_poly.pdbx_strand_id
1 'polypeptide(L)' 'FGSVSAMGMTGIRGAGPLRGLLRLDVPFSDLETHLEREARFLSAVHADPLLTDVPLVFVIGPAVAGV' A
#
# COMPACT_ATOMS: atom_id res chain seq x y z
N PHE A 1 -10.15 -0.22 -3.17
CA PHE A 1 -9.34 -1.01 -4.11
C PHE A 1 -10.07 -2.09 -4.89
N GLY A 2 -11.24 -2.60 -4.49
CA GLY A 2 -12.04 -3.54 -5.32
C GLY A 2 -11.46 -4.96 -5.43
N SER A 3 -10.15 -5.11 -5.61
CA SER A 3 -9.39 -6.34 -5.45
C SER A 3 -7.90 -6.00 -5.24
N VAL A 4 -7.26 -6.58 -4.23
CA VAL A 4 -5.79 -6.57 -4.07
C VAL A 4 -5.28 -7.90 -4.59
N SER A 5 -4.35 -7.88 -5.56
CA SER A 5 -3.85 -9.10 -6.20
C SER A 5 -2.78 -9.80 -5.35
N ALA A 6 -1.93 -9.02 -4.68
CA ALA A 6 -0.98 -9.52 -3.69
C ALA A 6 -0.70 -8.44 -2.64
N MET A 7 -0.47 -8.88 -1.41
CA MET A 7 -0.07 -8.04 -0.28
C MET A 7 1.14 -8.67 0.41
N GLY A 8 2.18 -7.88 0.66
CA GLY A 8 3.39 -8.34 1.31
C GLY A 8 3.96 -7.29 2.25
N MET A 9 4.43 -7.73 3.42
CA MET A 9 5.13 -6.88 4.38
C MET A 9 6.63 -7.20 4.30
N THR A 10 7.42 -6.25 3.79
CA THR A 10 8.84 -6.48 3.53
C THR A 10 9.69 -5.61 4.44
N GLY A 11 10.21 -6.18 5.52
CA GLY A 11 11.22 -5.56 6.37
C GLY A 11 10.69 -5.05 7.72
N ILE A 12 11.12 -5.72 8.78
CA ILE A 12 11.15 -5.21 10.16
C ILE A 12 12.64 -5.06 10.47
N ARG A 13 13.24 -3.88 10.21
CA ARG A 13 14.63 -3.63 10.61
C ARG A 13 14.66 -3.00 12.00
N GLY A 14 15.09 -3.77 12.99
CA GLY A 14 15.35 -3.29 14.34
C GLY A 14 16.64 -2.46 14.40
N ALA A 15 16.52 -1.14 14.22
CA ALA A 15 17.44 -0.10 14.67
C ALA A 15 16.93 1.29 14.19
N GLY A 16 15.84 1.78 14.77
CA GLY A 16 15.18 3.06 14.43
C GLY A 16 13.67 2.98 14.64
N PRO A 17 12.90 4.11 14.65
CA PRO A 17 11.46 4.05 14.75
C PRO A 17 10.93 3.16 13.62
N LEU A 18 10.28 2.06 14.00
CA LEU A 18 9.84 0.97 13.14
C LEU A 18 9.14 1.48 11.89
N ARG A 19 9.77 1.39 10.71
CA ARG A 19 9.14 1.68 9.42
C ARG A 19 8.82 0.38 8.69
N GLY A 20 7.60 -0.12 8.82
CA GLY A 20 7.14 -1.29 8.06
C GLY A 20 6.84 -0.89 6.62
N LEU A 21 7.29 -1.68 5.64
CA LEU A 21 6.88 -1.48 4.24
C LEU A 21 5.69 -2.38 3.93
N LEU A 22 4.55 -1.77 3.60
CA LEU A 22 3.38 -2.49 3.12
C LEU A 22 3.30 -2.35 1.59
N ARG A 23 3.55 -3.45 0.87
CA ARG A 23 3.40 -3.50 -0.58
C ARG A 23 2.00 -3.97 -0.96
N LEU A 24 1.36 -3.24 -1.86
CA LEU A 24 0.06 -3.54 -2.42
C LEU A 24 0.19 -3.59 -3.94
N ASP A 25 0.00 -4.78 -4.51
CA ASP A 25 -0.04 -4.96 -5.95
C ASP A 25 -1.49 -4.91 -6.42
N VAL A 26 -1.82 -3.90 -7.24
CA VAL A 26 -3.19 -3.60 -7.68
C VAL A 26 -3.32 -3.67 -9.20
N PRO A 27 -4.48 -4.05 -9.74
CA PRO A 27 -4.71 -4.01 -11.19
C PRO A 27 -4.52 -2.58 -11.72
N PHE A 28 -3.55 -2.41 -12.62
CA PHE A 28 -3.24 -1.13 -13.26
C PHE A 28 -3.88 -1.11 -14.65
N SER A 29 -4.92 -0.29 -14.83
CA SER A 29 -5.53 -0.05 -16.14
C SER A 29 -4.92 1.17 -16.83
N ASP A 30 -4.81 2.26 -16.10
CA ASP A 30 -4.36 3.57 -16.55
C ASP A 30 -3.94 4.43 -15.36
N LEU A 31 -3.19 5.51 -15.64
CA LEU A 31 -2.61 6.37 -14.60
C LEU A 31 -3.67 7.15 -13.81
N GLU A 32 -4.73 7.63 -14.46
CA GLU A 32 -5.79 8.42 -13.81
C GLU A 32 -6.53 7.57 -12.77
N THR A 33 -7.00 6.39 -13.18
CA THR A 33 -7.64 5.42 -12.29
C THR A 33 -6.72 4.98 -11.16
N HIS A 34 -5.41 4.85 -11.42
CA HIS A 34 -4.44 4.53 -10.37
C HIS A 34 -4.37 5.63 -9.31
N LEU A 35 -4.21 6.89 -9.72
CA LEU A 35 -4.13 8.04 -8.82
C LEU A 35 -5.40 8.23 -8.00
N GLU A 36 -6.59 8.05 -8.60
CA GLU A 36 -7.86 8.11 -7.87
C GLU A 36 -7.96 7.04 -6.78
N ARG A 37 -7.55 5.80 -7.12
CA ARG A 37 -7.58 4.68 -6.17
C ARG A 37 -6.55 4.85 -5.06
N GLU A 38 -5.36 5.35 -5.39
CA GLU A 38 -4.33 5.73 -4.42
C GLU A 38 -4.85 6.78 -3.44
N ALA A 39 -5.42 7.88 -3.95
CA ALA A 39 -5.98 8.95 -3.12
C ALA A 39 -7.08 8.41 -2.18
N ARG A 40 -7.99 7.58 -2.70
CA ARG A 40 -9.04 6.95 -1.88
C ARG A 40 -8.47 6.03 -0.80
N PHE A 41 -7.39 5.31 -1.09
CA PHE A 41 -6.73 4.46 -0.11
C PHE A 41 -6.03 5.26 0.97
N LEU A 42 -5.23 6.25 0.59
CA LEU A 42 -4.55 7.12 1.55
C LEU A 42 -5.56 7.82 2.46
N SER A 43 -6.70 8.27 1.91
CA SER A 43 -7.80 8.82 2.71
C SER A 43 -8.35 7.80 3.72
N ALA A 44 -8.54 6.53 3.33
CA ALA A 44 -8.98 5.48 4.24
C ALA A 44 -7.94 5.14 5.32
N VAL A 45 -6.64 5.13 4.97
CA VAL A 45 -5.54 4.93 5.93
C VAL A 45 -5.51 6.02 6.98
N HIS A 46 -5.66 7.29 6.59
CA HIS A 46 -5.68 8.41 7.54
C HIS A 46 -6.91 8.40 8.45
N ALA A 47 -8.00 7.74 8.03
CA ALA A 47 -9.17 7.56 8.87
C ALA A 47 -9.04 6.36 9.83
N ASP A 48 -8.04 5.49 9.65
CA ASP A 48 -7.81 4.31 10.49
C ASP A 48 -6.81 4.63 11.62
N PRO A 49 -7.24 4.57 12.90
CA PRO A 49 -6.38 4.91 14.03
C PRO A 49 -5.21 3.94 14.22
N LEU A 50 -5.32 2.68 13.78
CA LEU A 50 -4.24 1.70 13.90
C LEU A 50 -3.15 1.95 12.84
N LEU A 51 -3.56 2.23 11.60
CA LEU A 51 -2.61 2.48 10.52
C LEU A 51 -1.94 3.85 10.62
N THR A 52 -2.56 4.79 11.35
CA THR A 52 -1.98 6.11 11.62
C THR A 52 -0.89 6.06 12.70
N ASP A 53 -1.00 5.16 13.68
CA ASP A 53 -0.06 5.04 14.80
C ASP A 53 1.19 4.21 14.44
N VAL A 54 1.09 3.33 13.44
CA VAL A 54 2.22 2.54 12.94
C VAL A 54 2.93 3.30 11.82
N PRO A 55 4.26 3.52 11.88
CA PRO A 55 4.99 4.16 10.80
C PRO A 55 5.09 3.19 9.61
N LEU A 56 4.08 3.20 8.74
CA LEU A 56 4.06 2.38 7.54
C LEU A 56 4.40 3.21 6.32
N VAL A 57 5.23 2.64 5.45
CA VAL A 57 5.47 3.15 4.10
C VAL A 57 4.70 2.27 3.14
N PHE A 58 3.72 2.85 2.45
CA PHE A 58 2.89 2.14 1.48
C PHE A 58 3.57 2.18 0.11
N VAL A 59 3.77 1.01 -0.48
CA VAL A 59 4.29 0.85 -1.84
C VAL A 59 3.19 0.27 -2.70
N ILE A 60 2.55 1.11 -3.51
CA ILE A 60 1.47 0.69 -4.41
C ILE A 60 2.07 0.46 -5.79
N GLY A 61 2.00 -0.79 -6.26
CA GLY A 61 2.55 -1.19 -7.54
C GLY A 61 1.49 -1.83 -8.44
N PRO A 62 1.76 -1.94 -9.75
CA PRO A 62 0.93 -2.74 -10.63
C PRO A 62 1.05 -4.21 -10.25
N ALA A 63 -0.07 -4.92 -10.23
CA ALA A 63 -0.07 -6.38 -10.18
C ALA A 63 0.63 -6.91 -11.45
N VAL A 64 1.84 -7.45 -11.29
CA VAL A 64 2.46 -8.25 -12.33
C VAL A 64 1.55 -9.46 -12.54
N ALA A 65 0.96 -9.58 -13.74
CA ALA A 65 0.46 -10.87 -14.18
C ALA A 65 1.65 -11.82 -14.08
N GLY A 66 1.52 -12.87 -13.25
CA GLY A 66 2.61 -13.78 -12.95
C GLY A 66 3.31 -14.24 -14.24
N VAL A 67 4.63 -14.15 -14.24
CA VAL A 67 5.51 -14.91 -15.13
C VAL A 67 5.93 -16.16 -14.39
#